data_AF-A0A946YXI0-F1
#
_entry.id   AF-A0A946YXI0-F1
#
_cell.length_a   1.000
_cell.length_b   1.000
_cell.length_c   1.000
_cell.angle_alpha   90.00
_cell.angle_beta   90.00
_cell.angle_gamma   90.00
#
_symmetry.space_group_name_H-M   'P 1'
#
loop_
_entity.id
_entity.type
_entity.pdbx_description
1 polymer ?
#
loop_
_entity_poly.entity_id
_entity_poly.type
_entity_poly.pdbx_seq_one_letter_code
_entity_poly.pdbx_strand_id
1 'polypeptide(L)'
;MPDTIAGLADEYWQYKLRQSPATAHLLGYHEYDADFDEASREAEARHVAALRDFASRAEALNTAGMTRDERVSREVLLYETTVGADHAESPLAEFDVNHEVGFQTMLPVIVTQFPVLNAEHAADMVRKYRVIGLRIDEMTERFREGRAAGRVAPKLMIERTAEAITSYLGSDPAADRLLNVQVPDDVDEQQFKGELRDAVTDAIRPAMERQRALLLDLVDEGRPNEAVGISNVPGGEDMYRRAVKWHTSTDLTPDEVHQIGLDTIASLNDEYRTLGSEVLGTDDLEQIYSQLRDDPELHFDDGETIRQASEAAMGKAKAAMGDWFGRLPRADCLVKETPTGPLAFYQRPASDGSRPGTFYINTADPTRWGKFEIEAMSYHEGIPGHH
;
A
#
# COMPACT_ATOMS: atom_id res chain seq x y z
N MET A 1 -0.21 -23.08 -25.99
CA MET A 1 0.22 -22.98 -24.59
C MET A 1 1.70 -22.63 -24.62
N PRO A 2 2.17 -21.66 -23.84
CA PRO A 2 3.59 -21.33 -23.80
C PRO A 2 4.34 -22.52 -23.21
N ASP A 3 5.18 -23.15 -24.02
CA ASP A 3 5.99 -24.32 -23.59
C ASP A 3 7.24 -23.89 -22.79
N THR A 4 7.34 -22.61 -22.40
CA THR A 4 8.52 -22.02 -21.74
C THR A 4 8.11 -21.18 -20.55
N ILE A 5 9.01 -21.05 -19.57
CA ILE A 5 8.78 -20.20 -18.40
C ILE A 5 8.63 -18.73 -18.78
N ALA A 6 9.36 -18.24 -19.78
CA ALA A 6 9.26 -16.85 -20.24
C ALA A 6 7.85 -16.53 -20.74
N GLY A 7 7.30 -17.37 -21.64
CA GLY A 7 5.95 -17.15 -22.15
C GLY A 7 4.86 -17.27 -21.07
N LEU A 8 5.04 -18.15 -20.08
CA LEU A 8 4.10 -18.24 -18.96
C LEU A 8 4.18 -17.03 -18.03
N ALA A 9 5.38 -16.51 -17.77
CA ALA A 9 5.58 -15.30 -17.00
C ALA A 9 4.98 -14.06 -17.69
N ASP A 10 5.10 -13.96 -19.02
CA ASP A 10 4.46 -12.89 -19.80
C ASP A 10 2.93 -12.96 -19.71
N GLU A 11 2.33 -14.15 -19.83
CA GLU A 11 0.88 -14.32 -19.66
C GLU A 11 0.42 -13.95 -18.24
N TYR A 12 1.18 -14.37 -17.23
CA TYR A 12 0.89 -14.04 -15.83
C TYR A 12 1.01 -12.53 -15.57
N TRP A 13 2.00 -11.86 -16.16
CA TRP A 13 2.14 -10.42 -16.08
C TRP A 13 0.94 -9.69 -16.68
N GLN A 14 0.50 -10.08 -17.88
CA GLN A 14 -0.70 -9.52 -18.52
C GLN A 14 -1.96 -9.77 -17.68
N TYR A 15 -2.06 -10.95 -17.08
CA TYR A 15 -3.12 -11.26 -16.13
C TYR A 15 -3.10 -10.31 -14.92
N LYS A 16 -1.93 -10.07 -14.31
CA LYS A 16 -1.76 -9.14 -13.18
C LYS A 16 -2.18 -7.71 -13.52
N LEU A 17 -1.80 -7.21 -14.71
CA LEU A 17 -2.20 -5.88 -15.17
C LEU A 17 -3.72 -5.75 -15.31
N ARG A 18 -4.36 -6.75 -15.91
CA ARG A 18 -5.83 -6.77 -16.07
C ARG A 18 -6.55 -6.90 -14.72
N GLN A 19 -6.01 -7.70 -13.80
CA GLN A 19 -6.60 -7.93 -12.49
C GLN A 19 -6.46 -6.71 -11.56
N SER A 20 -5.44 -5.88 -11.78
CA SER A 20 -5.20 -4.66 -11.00
C SER A 20 -5.05 -3.43 -11.90
N PRO A 21 -6.14 -2.96 -12.55
CA PRO A 21 -6.12 -1.78 -13.41
C PRO A 21 -5.54 -0.52 -12.75
N ALA A 22 -5.71 -0.35 -11.44
CA ALA A 22 -5.10 0.76 -10.71
C ALA A 22 -3.57 0.65 -10.74
N THR A 23 -3.01 -0.53 -10.48
CA THR A 23 -1.56 -0.79 -10.57
C THR A 23 -1.06 -0.67 -12.00
N ALA A 24 -1.80 -1.18 -12.98
CA ALA A 24 -1.44 -1.06 -14.40
C ALA A 24 -1.27 0.42 -14.80
N HIS A 25 -2.23 1.27 -14.44
CA HIS A 25 -2.18 2.71 -14.68
C HIS A 25 -0.96 3.35 -13.99
N LEU A 26 -0.68 3.02 -12.73
CA LEU A 26 0.50 3.54 -12.00
C LEU A 26 1.83 3.16 -12.67
N LEU A 27 1.90 2.00 -13.32
CA LEU A 27 3.09 1.52 -13.99
C LEU A 27 3.26 2.04 -15.43
N GLY A 28 2.28 2.79 -15.95
CA GLY A 28 2.26 3.34 -17.31
C GLY A 28 1.57 2.45 -18.35
N TYR A 29 0.76 1.47 -17.92
CA TYR A 29 -0.06 0.65 -18.82
C TYR A 29 -1.46 1.21 -18.92
N HIS A 30 -1.72 1.91 -20.01
CA HIS A 30 -2.94 2.72 -20.20
C HIS A 30 -4.13 1.95 -20.81
N GLU A 31 -3.97 0.66 -21.08
CA GLU A 31 -5.03 -0.20 -21.65
C GLU A 31 -6.26 -0.34 -20.73
N TYR A 32 -6.09 -0.08 -19.43
CA TYR A 32 -7.11 -0.27 -18.38
C TYR A 32 -7.41 1.04 -17.62
N ASP A 33 -7.16 2.20 -18.25
CA ASP A 33 -7.34 3.52 -17.63
C ASP A 33 -8.79 3.89 -17.33
N ALA A 34 -9.76 3.19 -17.93
CA ALA A 34 -11.17 3.35 -17.61
C ALA A 34 -11.64 2.47 -16.44
N ASP A 35 -10.85 1.46 -16.05
CA ASP A 35 -11.23 0.42 -15.09
C ASP A 35 -10.58 0.63 -13.71
N PHE A 36 -11.10 -0.05 -12.70
CA PHE A 36 -10.52 -0.10 -11.36
C PHE A 36 -10.67 -1.51 -10.81
N ASP A 37 -9.82 -1.87 -9.84
CA ASP A 37 -9.78 -3.20 -9.25
C ASP A 37 -11.17 -3.64 -8.72
N GLU A 38 -11.60 -4.86 -9.01
CA GLU A 38 -12.84 -5.43 -8.46
C GLU A 38 -12.65 -5.88 -7.00
N ALA A 39 -13.70 -5.77 -6.17
CA ALA A 39 -13.71 -6.21 -4.78
C ALA A 39 -14.78 -7.29 -4.49
N SER A 40 -15.53 -7.72 -5.50
CA SER A 40 -16.58 -8.73 -5.33
C SER A 40 -16.03 -10.12 -4.97
N ARG A 41 -16.85 -10.93 -4.29
CA ARG A 41 -16.54 -12.34 -4.03
C ARG A 41 -16.28 -13.13 -5.31
N GLU A 42 -17.01 -12.81 -6.38
CA GLU A 42 -16.83 -13.48 -7.67
C GLU A 42 -15.45 -13.17 -8.26
N ALA A 43 -15.01 -11.90 -8.20
CA ALA A 43 -13.69 -11.50 -8.65
C ALA A 43 -12.57 -12.19 -7.83
N GLU A 44 -12.72 -12.28 -6.51
CA GLU A 44 -11.78 -13.01 -5.63
C GLU A 44 -11.71 -14.50 -6.01
N ALA A 45 -12.85 -15.15 -6.25
CA ALA A 45 -12.90 -16.55 -6.67
C ALA A 45 -12.26 -16.77 -8.06
N ARG A 46 -12.51 -15.87 -9.02
CA ARG A 46 -11.83 -15.89 -10.33
C ARG A 46 -10.33 -15.71 -10.17
N HIS A 47 -9.89 -14.85 -9.24
CA HIS A 47 -8.47 -14.62 -8.95
C HIS A 47 -7.79 -15.87 -8.42
N VAL A 48 -8.35 -16.49 -7.37
CA VAL A 48 -7.85 -17.74 -6.81
C VAL A 48 -7.74 -18.82 -7.89
N ALA A 49 -8.80 -19.02 -8.69
CA ALA A 49 -8.79 -20.02 -9.75
C ALA A 49 -7.69 -19.78 -10.80
N ALA A 50 -7.50 -18.53 -11.22
CA ALA A 50 -6.45 -18.17 -12.16
C ALA A 50 -5.05 -18.41 -11.58
N LEU A 51 -4.80 -18.03 -10.32
CA LEU A 51 -3.52 -18.29 -9.66
C LEU A 51 -3.23 -19.80 -9.58
N ARG A 52 -4.22 -20.62 -9.21
CA ARG A 52 -4.06 -22.09 -9.19
C ARG A 52 -3.76 -22.67 -10.58
N ASP A 53 -4.36 -22.12 -11.65
CA ASP A 53 -4.03 -22.52 -13.04
C ASP A 53 -2.57 -22.19 -13.39
N PHE A 54 -2.12 -20.96 -13.12
CA PHE A 54 -0.72 -20.57 -13.36
C PHE A 54 0.27 -21.44 -12.58
N ALA A 55 -0.03 -21.73 -11.32
CA ALA A 55 0.78 -22.64 -10.50
C ALA A 55 0.87 -24.02 -11.15
N SER A 56 -0.26 -24.63 -11.50
CA SER A 56 -0.32 -25.95 -12.14
C SER A 56 0.49 -26.01 -13.45
N ARG A 57 0.38 -24.96 -14.27
CA ARG A 57 1.10 -24.84 -15.54
C ARG A 57 2.61 -24.65 -15.32
N ALA A 58 3.02 -23.86 -14.33
CA ALA A 58 4.42 -23.66 -13.98
C ALA A 58 5.07 -24.94 -13.41
N GLU A 59 4.30 -25.72 -12.63
CA GLU A 59 4.74 -27.02 -12.11
C GLU A 59 5.02 -28.01 -13.24
N ALA A 60 4.13 -28.04 -14.24
CA ALA A 60 4.19 -28.95 -15.38
C ALA A 60 5.31 -28.65 -16.41
N LEU A 61 5.99 -27.50 -16.32
CA LEU A 61 7.10 -27.16 -17.21
C LEU A 61 8.26 -28.15 -17.06
N ASN A 62 8.80 -28.62 -18.19
CA ASN A 62 10.02 -29.43 -18.18
C ASN A 62 11.22 -28.58 -17.73
N THR A 63 11.84 -28.94 -16.61
CA THR A 63 12.98 -28.22 -16.04
C THR A 63 14.33 -28.65 -16.61
N ALA A 64 14.37 -29.73 -17.39
CA ALA A 64 15.60 -30.22 -18.01
C ALA A 64 16.12 -29.19 -19.03
N GLY A 65 17.36 -28.72 -18.81
CA GLY A 65 18.00 -27.75 -19.69
C GLY A 65 17.71 -26.28 -19.36
N MET A 66 16.88 -25.99 -18.34
CA MET A 66 16.71 -24.60 -17.88
C MET A 66 18.04 -24.01 -17.41
N THR A 67 18.24 -22.73 -17.69
CA THR A 67 19.28 -21.91 -17.08
C THR A 67 18.98 -21.66 -15.60
N ARG A 68 19.92 -21.03 -14.88
CA ARG A 68 19.67 -20.60 -13.49
C ARG A 68 18.53 -19.58 -13.43
N ASP A 69 18.52 -18.61 -14.33
CA ASP A 69 17.53 -17.53 -14.33
C ASP A 69 16.13 -18.05 -14.64
N GLU A 70 16.00 -18.97 -15.61
CA GLU A 70 14.72 -19.63 -15.90
C GLU A 70 14.19 -20.44 -14.71
N ARG A 71 15.07 -21.13 -13.97
CA ARG A 71 14.67 -21.80 -12.73
C ARG A 71 14.20 -20.81 -11.68
N VAL A 72 14.92 -19.70 -11.49
CA VAL A 72 14.51 -18.65 -10.53
C VAL A 72 13.15 -18.06 -10.94
N SER A 73 12.95 -17.71 -12.20
CA SER A 73 11.65 -17.21 -12.69
C SER A 73 10.52 -18.22 -12.46
N ARG A 74 10.78 -19.51 -12.65
CA ARG A 74 9.81 -20.56 -12.34
C ARG A 74 9.47 -20.61 -10.85
N GLU A 75 10.47 -20.61 -9.97
CA GLU A 75 10.22 -20.66 -8.52
C GLU A 75 9.52 -19.40 -8.01
N VAL A 76 9.83 -18.22 -8.53
CA VAL A 76 9.12 -16.97 -8.21
C VAL A 76 7.66 -17.06 -8.64
N LEU A 77 7.41 -17.48 -9.89
CA LEU A 77 6.04 -17.64 -10.39
C LEU A 77 5.25 -18.67 -9.56
N LEU A 78 5.88 -19.81 -9.23
CA LEU A 78 5.27 -20.82 -8.37
C LEU A 78 4.93 -20.25 -7.00
N TYR A 79 5.87 -19.56 -6.35
CA TYR A 79 5.62 -18.96 -5.05
C TYR A 79 4.48 -17.95 -5.11
N GLU A 80 4.52 -16.98 -6.03
CA GLU A 80 3.49 -15.95 -6.15
C GLU A 80 2.10 -16.53 -6.42
N THR A 81 2.01 -17.59 -7.22
CA THR A 81 0.74 -18.18 -7.62
C THR A 81 0.20 -19.17 -6.59
N THR A 82 1.05 -19.99 -5.98
CA THR A 82 0.63 -20.95 -4.94
C THR A 82 0.31 -20.25 -3.63
N VAL A 83 1.28 -19.52 -3.07
CA VAL A 83 1.12 -18.80 -1.81
C VAL A 83 0.15 -17.63 -1.96
N GLY A 84 0.13 -16.98 -3.12
CA GLY A 84 -0.87 -15.94 -3.42
C GLY A 84 -2.29 -16.49 -3.47
N ALA A 85 -2.50 -17.68 -4.05
CA ALA A 85 -3.82 -18.32 -4.03
C ALA A 85 -4.23 -18.73 -2.61
N ASP A 86 -3.31 -19.32 -1.83
CA ASP A 86 -3.56 -19.65 -0.42
C ASP A 86 -3.97 -18.38 0.37
N HIS A 87 -3.23 -17.29 0.18
CA HIS A 87 -3.52 -16.03 0.86
C HIS A 87 -4.87 -15.44 0.41
N ALA A 88 -5.15 -15.41 -0.90
CA ALA A 88 -6.40 -14.89 -1.47
C ALA A 88 -7.65 -15.71 -1.12
N GLU A 89 -7.50 -16.99 -0.77
CA GLU A 89 -8.58 -17.81 -0.21
C GLU A 89 -8.98 -17.39 1.21
N SER A 90 -8.13 -16.62 1.91
CA SER A 90 -8.50 -16.04 3.19
C SER A 90 -9.53 -14.93 2.95
N PRO A 91 -10.74 -14.99 3.56
CA PRO A 91 -11.81 -14.03 3.33
C PRO A 91 -11.54 -12.68 4.05
N LEU A 92 -10.35 -12.12 3.88
CA LEU A 92 -9.89 -10.90 4.57
C LEU A 92 -10.75 -9.70 4.17
N ALA A 93 -11.17 -9.63 2.89
CA ALA A 93 -12.03 -8.57 2.37
C ALA A 93 -13.37 -8.45 3.13
N GLU A 94 -13.80 -9.49 3.84
CA GLU A 94 -15.04 -9.50 4.59
C GLU A 94 -14.97 -8.69 5.91
N PHE A 95 -13.77 -8.36 6.38
CA PHE A 95 -13.56 -7.60 7.62
C PHE A 95 -12.36 -6.63 7.53
N ASP A 96 -11.93 -6.28 6.32
CA ASP A 96 -10.85 -5.33 6.04
C ASP A 96 -11.32 -3.88 6.26
N VAL A 97 -11.50 -3.51 7.52
CA VAL A 97 -11.86 -2.15 7.95
C VAL A 97 -10.67 -1.56 8.69
N ASN A 98 -10.12 -0.48 8.16
CA ASN A 98 -8.99 0.22 8.76
C ASN A 98 -9.15 1.73 8.58
N HIS A 99 -9.02 2.51 9.65
CA HIS A 99 -9.21 3.96 9.63
C HIS A 99 -7.95 4.72 9.18
N GLU A 100 -6.77 4.15 9.40
CA GLU A 100 -5.48 4.79 9.11
C GLU A 100 -5.03 4.52 7.67
N VAL A 101 -5.21 3.29 7.19
CA VAL A 101 -4.72 2.86 5.85
C VAL A 101 -5.79 2.15 5.01
N GLY A 102 -7.06 2.23 5.40
CA GLY A 102 -8.16 1.69 4.60
C GLY A 102 -8.37 2.43 3.28
N PHE A 103 -9.16 1.82 2.39
CA PHE A 103 -9.38 2.32 1.03
C PHE A 103 -9.84 3.79 1.01
N GLN A 104 -10.75 4.19 1.90
CA GLN A 104 -11.23 5.57 2.01
C GLN A 104 -10.12 6.58 2.32
N THR A 105 -9.11 6.18 3.10
CA THR A 105 -7.98 7.04 3.49
C THR A 105 -6.92 7.07 2.39
N MET A 106 -6.69 5.94 1.72
CA MET A 106 -5.68 5.82 0.66
C MET A 106 -6.16 6.32 -0.70
N LEU A 107 -7.46 6.37 -0.96
CA LEU A 107 -8.02 6.81 -2.24
C LEU A 107 -7.48 8.18 -2.73
N PRO A 108 -7.47 9.27 -1.94
CA PRO A 108 -6.89 10.54 -2.36
C PRO A 108 -5.36 10.49 -2.59
N VAL A 109 -4.66 9.50 -2.03
CA VAL A 109 -3.23 9.27 -2.31
C VAL A 109 -3.04 8.50 -3.62
N ILE A 110 -3.92 7.54 -3.92
CA ILE A 110 -3.84 6.69 -5.11
C ILE A 110 -4.22 7.48 -6.37
N VAL A 111 -5.37 8.16 -6.36
CA VAL A 111 -5.89 8.80 -7.60
C VAL A 111 -5.03 9.97 -8.08
N THR A 112 -4.33 10.64 -7.17
CA THR A 112 -3.43 11.76 -7.50
C THR A 112 -2.13 11.29 -8.15
N GLN A 113 -1.86 9.98 -8.11
CA GLN A 113 -0.71 9.35 -8.75
C GLN A 113 -1.02 8.80 -10.15
N PHE A 114 -2.28 8.81 -10.58
CA PHE A 114 -2.68 8.38 -11.92
C PHE A 114 -2.35 9.49 -12.95
N PRO A 115 -1.43 9.25 -13.90
CA PRO A 115 -1.08 10.26 -14.90
C PRO A 115 -2.20 10.45 -15.95
N VAL A 116 -2.62 11.69 -16.16
CA VAL A 116 -3.50 12.06 -17.29
C VAL A 116 -2.63 12.61 -18.41
N LEU A 117 -2.58 11.90 -19.55
CA LEU A 117 -1.64 12.23 -20.64
C LEU A 117 -2.23 13.11 -21.74
N ASN A 118 -3.54 13.03 -21.95
CA ASN A 118 -4.27 13.69 -23.04
C ASN A 118 -5.79 13.61 -22.76
N ALA A 119 -6.60 14.15 -23.69
CA ALA A 119 -8.06 14.17 -23.58
C ALA A 119 -8.73 12.79 -23.52
N GLU A 120 -8.19 11.75 -24.17
CA GLU A 120 -8.72 10.38 -24.09
C GLU A 120 -8.52 9.82 -22.68
N HIS A 121 -7.31 9.96 -22.13
CA HIS A 121 -7.01 9.51 -20.77
C HIS A 121 -7.80 10.29 -19.71
N ALA A 122 -8.10 11.58 -19.95
CA ALA A 122 -8.97 12.36 -19.10
C ALA A 122 -10.40 11.78 -19.07
N ALA A 123 -10.96 11.42 -20.24
CA ALA A 123 -12.27 10.78 -20.32
C ALA A 123 -12.27 9.39 -19.65
N ASP A 124 -11.17 8.65 -19.73
CA ASP A 124 -10.99 7.33 -19.11
C ASP A 124 -10.92 7.44 -17.58
N MET A 125 -10.17 8.41 -17.07
CA MET A 125 -10.08 8.72 -15.64
C MET A 125 -11.45 9.08 -15.04
N VAL A 126 -12.31 9.80 -15.77
CA VAL A 126 -13.70 10.07 -15.35
C VAL A 126 -14.51 8.78 -15.27
N ARG A 127 -14.33 7.84 -16.22
CA ARG A 127 -14.98 6.51 -16.14
C ARG A 127 -14.46 5.71 -14.95
N LYS A 128 -13.14 5.71 -14.71
CA LYS A 128 -12.50 5.07 -13.56
C LYS A 128 -13.12 5.54 -12.23
N TYR A 129 -13.38 6.84 -12.08
CA TYR A 129 -14.01 7.38 -10.85
C TYR A 129 -15.42 6.82 -10.61
N ARG A 130 -16.18 6.52 -11.67
CA ARG A 130 -17.48 5.85 -11.54
C ARG A 130 -17.30 4.39 -11.11
N VAL A 131 -16.29 3.69 -11.65
CA VAL A 131 -15.94 2.32 -11.24
C VAL A 131 -15.45 2.26 -9.79
N ILE A 132 -14.76 3.30 -9.30
CA ILE A 132 -14.38 3.40 -7.88
C ILE A 132 -15.62 3.37 -6.97
N GLY A 133 -16.70 4.06 -7.36
CA GLY A 133 -17.98 3.97 -6.65
C GLY A 133 -18.53 2.54 -6.57
N LEU A 134 -18.48 1.80 -7.68
CA LEU A 134 -18.86 0.38 -7.72
C LEU A 134 -17.97 -0.48 -6.80
N ARG A 135 -16.64 -0.28 -6.82
CA ARG A 135 -15.74 -1.01 -5.92
C ARG A 135 -16.09 -0.81 -4.44
N ILE A 136 -16.43 0.43 -4.04
CA ILE A 136 -16.82 0.72 -2.66
C ILE A 136 -18.11 -0.03 -2.28
N ASP A 137 -19.06 -0.14 -3.21
CA ASP A 137 -20.27 -0.96 -3.00
C ASP A 137 -19.95 -2.45 -2.87
N GLU A 138 -19.04 -2.97 -3.71
CA GLU A 138 -18.57 -4.35 -3.61
C GLU A 138 -17.90 -4.62 -2.26
N MET A 139 -17.00 -3.75 -1.82
CA MET A 139 -16.39 -3.83 -0.47
C MET A 139 -17.45 -3.80 0.63
N THR A 140 -18.47 -2.94 0.49
CA THR A 140 -19.59 -2.88 1.44
C THR A 140 -20.36 -4.19 1.48
N GLU A 141 -20.55 -4.85 0.33
CA GLU A 141 -21.17 -6.17 0.29
C GLU A 141 -20.30 -7.24 0.94
N ARG A 142 -18.97 -7.22 0.72
CA ARG A 142 -18.04 -8.13 1.42
C ARG A 142 -18.18 -8.02 2.94
N PHE A 143 -18.36 -6.82 3.49
CA PHE A 143 -18.60 -6.63 4.93
C PHE A 143 -19.94 -7.22 5.40
N ARG A 144 -21.00 -7.18 4.57
CA ARG A 144 -22.28 -7.85 4.90
C ARG A 144 -22.11 -9.37 4.94
N GLU A 145 -21.38 -9.91 3.98
CA GLU A 145 -21.06 -11.34 3.95
C GLU A 145 -20.20 -11.74 5.16
N GLY A 146 -19.26 -10.89 5.57
CA GLY A 146 -18.47 -11.05 6.79
C GLY A 146 -19.34 -11.14 8.04
N ARG A 147 -20.27 -10.18 8.21
CA ARG A 147 -21.26 -10.21 9.29
C ARG A 147 -22.03 -11.53 9.31
N ALA A 148 -22.55 -11.97 8.15
CA ALA A 148 -23.30 -13.21 8.03
C ALA A 148 -22.48 -14.46 8.41
N ALA A 149 -21.16 -14.40 8.22
CA ALA A 149 -20.24 -15.48 8.56
C ALA A 149 -19.57 -15.33 9.94
N GLY A 150 -19.98 -14.34 10.75
CA GLY A 150 -19.39 -14.07 12.06
C GLY A 150 -17.98 -13.49 12.00
N ARG A 151 -17.60 -12.88 10.87
CA ARG A 151 -16.31 -12.22 10.65
C ARG A 151 -16.53 -10.71 10.61
N VAL A 152 -16.35 -10.06 11.77
CA VAL A 152 -16.53 -8.62 11.93
C VAL A 152 -15.21 -7.98 12.34
N ALA A 153 -14.94 -6.77 11.85
CA ALA A 153 -13.75 -6.01 12.22
C ALA A 153 -13.77 -5.58 13.70
N PRO A 154 -12.63 -5.15 14.27
CA PRO A 154 -12.61 -4.56 15.60
C PRO A 154 -13.50 -3.33 15.71
N LYS A 155 -14.24 -3.19 16.82
CA LYS A 155 -15.17 -2.08 17.07
C LYS A 155 -14.53 -0.71 16.88
N LEU A 156 -13.33 -0.52 17.44
CA LEU A 156 -12.57 0.73 17.29
C LEU A 156 -12.31 1.07 15.82
N MET A 157 -11.94 0.09 14.99
CA MET A 157 -11.68 0.32 13.57
C MET A 157 -12.96 0.70 12.83
N ILE A 158 -14.07 0.02 13.13
CA ILE A 158 -15.40 0.33 12.55
C ILE A 158 -15.82 1.76 12.90
N GLU A 159 -15.77 2.14 14.18
CA GLU A 159 -16.14 3.47 14.66
C GLU A 159 -15.28 4.55 13.99
N ARG A 160 -13.95 4.39 14.01
CA ARG A 160 -13.02 5.37 13.43
C ARG A 160 -13.16 5.49 11.91
N THR A 161 -13.39 4.39 11.19
CA THR A 161 -13.64 4.43 9.75
C THR A 161 -14.96 5.12 9.45
N ALA A 162 -16.03 4.84 10.20
CA ALA A 162 -17.31 5.52 10.05
C ALA A 162 -17.21 7.03 10.36
N GLU A 163 -16.45 7.42 11.39
CA GLU A 163 -16.14 8.81 11.71
C GLU A 163 -15.38 9.50 10.57
N ALA A 164 -14.34 8.85 10.03
CA ALA A 164 -13.55 9.37 8.92
C ALA A 164 -14.41 9.60 7.66
N ILE A 165 -15.26 8.61 7.31
CA ILE A 165 -16.20 8.75 6.19
C ILE A 165 -17.24 9.85 6.48
N THR A 166 -17.72 9.99 7.71
CA THR A 166 -18.64 11.07 8.09
C THR A 166 -18.01 12.44 7.89
N SER A 167 -16.77 12.62 8.34
CA SER A 167 -16.01 13.86 8.16
C SER A 167 -15.82 14.18 6.67
N TYR A 168 -15.44 13.18 5.87
CA TYR A 168 -15.31 13.31 4.42
C TYR A 168 -16.64 13.72 3.76
N LEU A 169 -17.75 13.06 4.07
CA LEU A 169 -19.06 13.37 3.48
C LEU A 169 -19.58 14.76 3.87
N GLY A 170 -19.19 15.25 5.05
CA GLY A 170 -19.48 16.60 5.53
C GLY A 170 -18.60 17.71 4.94
N SER A 171 -17.53 17.37 4.22
CA SER A 171 -16.67 18.37 3.56
C SER A 171 -17.34 18.95 2.30
N ASP A 172 -16.86 20.11 1.84
CA ASP A 172 -17.31 20.73 0.59
C ASP A 172 -16.92 19.84 -0.62
N PRO A 173 -17.88 19.36 -1.43
CA PRO A 173 -17.59 18.60 -2.65
C PRO A 173 -16.78 19.39 -3.68
N ALA A 174 -16.85 20.72 -3.68
CA ALA A 174 -16.06 21.54 -4.60
C ALA A 174 -14.56 21.55 -4.26
N ALA A 175 -14.22 21.29 -2.99
CA ALA A 175 -12.86 21.21 -2.46
C ALA A 175 -12.42 19.75 -2.17
N ASP A 176 -13.09 18.77 -2.78
CA ASP A 176 -12.80 17.36 -2.57
C ASP A 176 -11.37 17.01 -3.01
N ARG A 177 -10.61 16.34 -2.14
CA ARG A 177 -9.21 15.97 -2.40
C ARG A 177 -9.06 15.02 -3.60
N LEU A 178 -10.13 14.31 -3.98
CA LEU A 178 -10.15 13.48 -5.18
C LEU A 178 -10.06 14.31 -6.48
N LEU A 179 -10.22 15.63 -6.41
CA LEU A 179 -10.06 16.54 -7.55
C LEU A 179 -8.63 17.07 -7.72
N ASN A 180 -7.70 16.71 -6.81
CA ASN A 180 -6.30 17.15 -6.83
C ASN A 180 -5.44 16.37 -7.84
N VAL A 181 -6.00 16.08 -9.01
CA VAL A 181 -5.31 15.42 -10.12
C VAL A 181 -4.54 16.44 -10.95
N GLN A 182 -3.41 16.01 -11.52
CA GLN A 182 -2.66 16.82 -12.48
C GLN A 182 -3.40 16.84 -13.81
N VAL A 183 -3.51 18.01 -14.43
CA VAL A 183 -4.18 18.21 -15.72
C VAL A 183 -3.16 18.70 -16.73
N PRO A 184 -2.97 18.02 -17.87
CA PRO A 184 -2.05 18.47 -18.91
C PRO A 184 -2.64 19.67 -19.67
N ASP A 185 -1.77 20.50 -20.26
CA ASP A 185 -2.13 21.77 -20.93
C ASP A 185 -3.13 21.59 -22.10
N ASP A 186 -3.18 20.41 -22.71
CA ASP A 186 -4.04 20.09 -23.85
C ASP A 186 -5.44 19.59 -23.46
N VAL A 187 -5.72 19.47 -22.16
CA VAL A 187 -7.02 19.11 -21.60
C VAL A 187 -7.72 20.35 -21.06
N ASP A 188 -9.01 20.53 -21.39
CA ASP A 188 -9.84 21.57 -20.76
C ASP A 188 -10.02 21.25 -19.28
N GLU A 189 -9.24 21.92 -18.43
CA GLU A 189 -9.23 21.70 -16.98
C GLU A 189 -10.60 21.94 -16.35
N GLN A 190 -11.34 22.96 -16.82
CA GLN A 190 -12.63 23.30 -16.25
C GLN A 190 -13.65 22.21 -16.55
N GLN A 191 -13.68 21.72 -17.79
CA GLN A 191 -14.55 20.62 -18.18
C GLN A 191 -14.17 19.34 -17.42
N PHE A 192 -12.90 18.95 -17.44
CA PHE A 192 -12.42 17.71 -16.83
C PHE A 192 -12.66 17.67 -15.31
N LYS A 193 -12.32 18.74 -14.58
CA LYS A 193 -12.60 18.82 -13.14
C LYS A 193 -14.10 18.89 -12.84
N GLY A 194 -14.91 19.43 -13.76
CA GLY A 194 -16.36 19.35 -13.71
C GLY A 194 -16.86 17.90 -13.74
N GLU A 195 -16.45 17.16 -14.76
CA GLU A 195 -16.84 15.76 -14.95
C GLU A 195 -16.34 14.84 -13.82
N LEU A 196 -15.14 15.07 -13.29
CA LEU A 196 -14.66 14.38 -12.10
C LEU A 196 -15.50 14.69 -10.87
N ARG A 197 -15.88 15.96 -10.66
CA ARG A 197 -16.74 16.36 -9.54
C ARG A 197 -18.10 15.68 -9.63
N ASP A 198 -18.66 15.58 -10.83
CA ASP A 198 -19.91 14.85 -11.06
C ASP A 198 -19.73 13.36 -10.72
N ALA A 199 -18.65 12.72 -11.19
CA ALA A 199 -18.37 11.32 -10.86
C ALA A 199 -18.17 11.09 -9.34
N VAL A 200 -17.48 11.99 -8.64
CA VAL A 200 -17.33 11.94 -7.17
C VAL A 200 -18.70 12.07 -6.48
N THR A 201 -19.52 13.02 -6.93
CA THR A 201 -20.82 13.34 -6.31
C THR A 201 -21.87 12.26 -6.57
N ASP A 202 -21.86 11.66 -7.76
CA ASP A 202 -22.88 10.73 -8.23
C ASP A 202 -22.54 9.26 -7.92
N ALA A 203 -21.25 8.91 -7.85
CA ALA A 203 -20.82 7.53 -7.63
C ALA A 203 -20.10 7.32 -6.30
N ILE A 204 -19.02 8.06 -6.02
CA ILE A 204 -18.13 7.80 -4.87
C ILE A 204 -18.79 8.18 -3.55
N ARG A 205 -19.29 9.41 -3.42
CA ARG A 205 -19.90 9.90 -2.17
C ARG A 205 -21.14 9.07 -1.77
N PRO A 206 -22.07 8.72 -2.69
CA PRO A 206 -23.19 7.85 -2.35
C PRO A 206 -22.76 6.44 -1.94
N ALA A 207 -21.69 5.88 -2.54
CA ALA A 207 -21.16 4.58 -2.14
C ALA A 207 -20.52 4.64 -0.73
N MET A 208 -19.75 5.69 -0.44
CA MET A 208 -19.20 5.97 0.90
C MET A 208 -20.32 6.14 1.94
N GLU A 209 -21.43 6.81 1.59
CA GLU A 209 -22.60 6.96 2.47
C GLU A 209 -23.22 5.59 2.81
N ARG A 210 -23.37 4.69 1.82
CA ARG A 210 -23.86 3.32 2.04
C ARG A 210 -22.90 2.49 2.90
N GLN A 211 -21.60 2.61 2.65
CA GLN A 211 -20.58 1.93 3.45
C GLN A 211 -20.60 2.42 4.90
N ARG A 212 -20.65 3.74 5.12
CA ARG A 212 -20.80 4.35 6.44
C ARG A 212 -22.03 3.81 7.17
N ALA A 213 -23.19 3.78 6.50
CA ALA A 213 -24.41 3.29 7.10
C ALA A 213 -24.28 1.84 7.58
N LEU A 214 -23.64 0.98 6.79
CA LEU A 214 -23.34 -0.39 7.21
C LEU A 214 -22.36 -0.44 8.39
N LEU A 215 -21.28 0.34 8.34
CA LEU A 215 -20.29 0.37 9.42
C LEU A 215 -20.94 0.79 10.75
N LEU A 216 -21.80 1.82 10.74
CA LEU A 216 -22.53 2.25 11.93
C LEU A 216 -23.46 1.14 12.48
N ASP A 217 -24.09 0.36 11.61
CA ASP A 217 -24.92 -0.80 12.01
C ASP A 217 -24.09 -1.96 12.58
N LEU A 218 -22.80 -2.06 12.23
CA LEU A 218 -21.89 -3.10 12.71
C LEU A 218 -21.19 -2.75 14.05
N VAL A 219 -21.27 -1.52 14.54
CA VAL A 219 -20.50 -1.05 15.72
C VAL A 219 -20.70 -1.93 16.95
N ASP A 220 -21.93 -2.35 17.23
CA ASP A 220 -22.25 -3.16 18.41
C ASP A 220 -21.87 -4.65 18.25
N GLU A 221 -21.63 -5.09 17.02
CA GLU A 221 -21.13 -6.44 16.68
C GLU A 221 -19.60 -6.47 16.55
N GLY A 222 -18.95 -5.30 16.54
CA GLY A 222 -17.50 -5.17 16.41
C GLY A 222 -16.75 -5.88 17.54
N ARG A 223 -15.63 -6.53 17.19
CA ARG A 223 -14.80 -7.23 18.19
C ARG A 223 -14.21 -6.23 19.19
N PRO A 224 -14.21 -6.54 20.50
CA PRO A 224 -13.68 -5.63 21.52
C PRO A 224 -12.15 -5.53 21.46
N ASN A 225 -11.58 -4.56 22.17
CA ASN A 225 -10.13 -4.27 22.15
C ASN A 225 -9.29 -5.48 22.62
N GLU A 226 -9.83 -6.30 23.53
CA GLU A 226 -9.17 -7.50 24.03
C GLU A 226 -9.14 -8.64 22.99
N ALA A 227 -9.89 -8.52 21.88
CA ALA A 227 -10.05 -9.53 20.84
C ALA A 227 -9.75 -9.01 19.41
N VAL A 228 -8.90 -7.99 19.28
CA VAL A 228 -8.56 -7.38 17.98
C VAL A 228 -7.77 -8.32 17.05
N GLY A 229 -6.97 -9.23 17.61
CA GLY A 229 -6.13 -10.15 16.84
C GLY A 229 -6.96 -11.03 15.90
N ILE A 230 -6.48 -11.25 14.68
CA ILE A 230 -7.19 -12.04 13.65
C ILE A 230 -7.52 -13.46 14.13
N SER A 231 -6.78 -14.01 15.09
CA SER A 231 -7.09 -15.30 15.75
C SER A 231 -8.47 -15.34 16.40
N ASN A 232 -9.09 -14.20 16.71
CA ASN A 232 -10.45 -14.10 17.24
C ASN A 232 -11.54 -14.07 16.15
N VAL A 233 -11.16 -14.23 14.87
CA VAL A 233 -12.07 -14.38 13.73
C VAL A 233 -12.22 -15.87 13.41
N PRO A 234 -13.42 -16.36 13.03
CA PRO A 234 -13.59 -17.73 12.55
C PRO A 234 -12.59 -18.08 11.43
N GLY A 235 -11.72 -19.06 11.68
CA GLY A 235 -10.63 -19.47 10.77
C GLY A 235 -9.34 -18.64 10.86
N GLY A 236 -9.26 -17.70 11.81
CA GLY A 236 -8.23 -16.68 11.87
C GLY A 236 -6.80 -17.17 12.10
N GLU A 237 -6.59 -18.30 12.79
CA GLU A 237 -5.26 -18.88 12.97
C GLU A 237 -4.65 -19.35 11.63
N ASP A 238 -5.46 -19.97 10.76
CA ASP A 238 -5.03 -20.40 9.44
C ASP A 238 -4.76 -19.17 8.55
N MET A 239 -5.65 -18.18 8.58
CA MET A 239 -5.44 -16.90 7.89
C MET A 239 -4.12 -16.22 8.32
N TYR A 240 -3.83 -16.21 9.62
CA TYR A 240 -2.59 -15.63 10.13
C TYR A 240 -1.35 -16.40 9.67
N ARG A 241 -1.40 -17.73 9.67
CA ARG A 241 -0.31 -18.56 9.15
C ARG A 241 -0.05 -18.31 7.66
N ARG A 242 -1.11 -18.24 6.85
CA ARG A 242 -1.00 -17.90 5.43
C ARG A 242 -0.43 -16.49 5.23
N ALA A 243 -0.84 -15.53 6.06
CA ALA A 243 -0.30 -14.17 6.03
C ALA A 243 1.19 -14.14 6.40
N VAL A 244 1.64 -14.90 7.41
CA VAL A 244 3.07 -15.01 7.76
C VAL A 244 3.87 -15.59 6.59
N LYS A 245 3.38 -16.67 5.97
CA LYS A 245 4.02 -17.24 4.77
C LYS A 245 4.11 -16.21 3.65
N TRP A 246 3.00 -15.56 3.32
CA TRP A 246 2.90 -14.55 2.26
C TRP A 246 3.90 -13.40 2.45
N HIS A 247 3.95 -12.81 3.65
CA HIS A 247 4.76 -11.61 3.92
C HIS A 247 6.24 -11.91 4.19
N THR A 248 6.58 -13.09 4.70
CA THR A 248 7.98 -13.43 5.04
C THR A 248 8.67 -14.28 3.98
N SER A 249 7.91 -14.96 3.11
CA SER A 249 8.39 -16.03 2.20
C SER A 249 9.04 -17.25 2.87
N THR A 250 9.09 -17.29 4.20
CA THR A 250 9.69 -18.37 4.98
C THR A 250 8.66 -19.43 5.37
N ASP A 251 9.12 -20.62 5.78
CA ASP A 251 8.28 -21.63 6.40
C ASP A 251 8.18 -21.48 7.93
N LEU A 252 8.63 -20.33 8.47
CA LEU A 252 8.58 -20.07 9.90
C LEU A 252 7.14 -19.99 10.39
N THR A 253 6.91 -20.54 11.56
CA THR A 253 5.65 -20.42 12.29
C THR A 253 5.49 -19.02 12.89
N PRO A 254 4.25 -18.59 13.17
CA PRO A 254 4.01 -17.33 13.88
C PRO A 254 4.78 -17.21 15.20
N ASP A 255 4.91 -18.31 15.96
CA ASP A 255 5.64 -18.32 17.24
C ASP A 255 7.15 -18.14 17.04
N GLU A 256 7.74 -18.74 15.99
CA GLU A 256 9.15 -18.55 15.65
C GLU A 256 9.43 -17.10 15.22
N VAL A 257 8.55 -16.53 14.39
CA VAL A 257 8.66 -15.11 14.00
C VAL A 257 8.53 -14.20 15.23
N HIS A 258 7.60 -14.51 16.14
CA HIS A 258 7.45 -13.77 17.39
C HIS A 258 8.72 -13.81 18.25
N GLN A 259 9.32 -14.99 18.40
CA GLN A 259 10.54 -15.15 19.20
C GLN A 259 11.72 -14.41 18.57
N ILE A 260 11.90 -14.46 17.25
CA ILE A 260 12.91 -13.68 16.54
C ILE A 260 12.73 -12.18 16.84
N GLY A 261 11.49 -11.69 16.83
CA GLY A 261 11.15 -10.31 17.17
C GLY A 261 11.56 -9.94 18.61
N LEU A 262 11.23 -10.79 19.59
CA LEU A 262 11.62 -10.58 20.99
C LEU A 262 13.14 -10.53 21.16
N ASP A 263 13.87 -11.46 20.54
CA ASP A 263 15.32 -11.53 20.60
C ASP A 263 15.96 -10.30 19.94
N THR A 264 15.38 -9.81 18.85
CA THR A 264 15.82 -8.61 18.14
C THR A 264 15.62 -7.35 19.01
N ILE A 265 14.45 -7.20 19.64
CA ILE A 265 14.17 -6.10 20.57
C ILE A 265 15.15 -6.12 21.74
N ALA A 266 15.45 -7.29 22.29
CA ALA A 266 16.42 -7.43 23.37
C ALA A 266 17.82 -6.96 22.95
N SER A 267 18.28 -7.33 21.75
CA SER A 267 19.56 -6.87 21.19
C SER A 267 19.58 -5.35 20.97
N LEU A 268 18.53 -4.81 20.35
CA LEU A 268 18.42 -3.37 20.09
C LEU A 268 18.39 -2.55 21.38
N ASN A 269 17.73 -3.06 22.43
CA ASN A 269 17.74 -2.43 23.74
C ASN A 269 19.16 -2.26 24.27
N ASP A 270 20.04 -3.24 24.10
CA ASP A 270 21.44 -3.13 24.55
C ASP A 270 22.24 -2.10 23.73
N GLU A 271 21.96 -1.98 22.43
CA GLU A 271 22.52 -0.92 21.59
C GLU A 271 22.04 0.47 22.02
N TYR A 272 20.74 0.63 22.30
CA TYR A 272 20.18 1.88 22.82
C TYR A 272 20.81 2.26 24.16
N ARG A 273 21.03 1.32 25.08
CA ARG A 273 21.71 1.62 26.36
C ARG A 273 23.14 2.12 26.15
N THR A 274 23.86 1.49 25.23
CA THR A 274 25.25 1.85 24.91
C THR A 274 25.32 3.25 24.31
N LEU A 275 24.57 3.50 23.25
CA LEU A 275 24.56 4.79 22.56
C LEU A 275 23.93 5.90 23.40
N GLY A 276 22.83 5.60 24.10
CA GLY A 276 22.15 6.53 25.00
C GLY A 276 23.07 7.02 26.12
N SER A 277 23.93 6.15 26.66
CA SER A 277 24.92 6.56 27.66
C SER A 277 25.93 7.56 27.11
N GLU A 278 26.33 7.40 25.85
CA GLU A 278 27.33 8.24 25.19
C GLU A 278 26.75 9.60 24.78
N VAL A 279 25.53 9.63 24.24
CA VAL A 279 24.99 10.83 23.58
C VAL A 279 23.85 11.50 24.35
N LEU A 280 23.15 10.78 25.23
CA LEU A 280 22.06 11.29 26.09
C LEU A 280 22.41 11.23 27.58
N GLY A 281 23.55 10.63 27.95
CA GLY A 281 24.02 10.55 29.33
C GLY A 281 23.24 9.58 30.23
N THR A 282 22.47 8.65 29.67
CA THR A 282 21.66 7.68 30.43
C THR A 282 21.56 6.33 29.70
N ASP A 283 21.58 5.23 30.45
CA ASP A 283 21.30 3.86 29.98
C ASP A 283 19.87 3.39 30.31
N ASP A 284 19.05 4.29 30.86
CA ASP A 284 17.63 4.01 31.12
C ASP A 284 16.83 4.14 29.81
N LEU A 285 16.33 2.99 29.31
CA LEU A 285 15.56 2.94 28.07
C LEU A 285 14.31 3.81 28.08
N GLU A 286 13.61 3.92 29.21
CA GLU A 286 12.41 4.75 29.30
C GLU A 286 12.78 6.23 29.13
N GLN A 287 13.89 6.65 29.74
CA GLN A 287 14.42 8.00 29.57
C GLN A 287 14.93 8.24 28.15
N ILE A 288 15.66 7.29 27.56
CA ILE A 288 16.12 7.38 26.16
C ILE A 288 14.93 7.57 25.22
N TYR A 289 13.90 6.72 25.31
CA TYR A 289 12.74 6.80 24.43
C TYR A 289 11.86 8.03 24.70
N SER A 290 11.78 8.51 25.95
CA SER A 290 11.10 9.78 26.23
C SER A 290 11.86 10.96 25.64
N GLN A 291 13.19 11.04 25.80
CA GLN A 291 13.98 12.12 25.19
C GLN A 291 13.85 12.14 23.66
N LEU A 292 14.04 10.99 22.99
CA LEU A 292 13.91 10.91 21.53
C LEU A 292 12.50 11.31 21.03
N ARG A 293 11.46 11.03 21.80
CA ARG A 293 10.07 11.32 21.42
C ARG A 293 9.62 12.73 21.77
N ASP A 294 10.07 13.26 22.92
CA ASP A 294 9.47 14.43 23.54
C ASP A 294 10.37 15.68 23.51
N ASP A 295 11.68 15.54 23.26
CA ASP A 295 12.60 16.69 23.18
C ASP A 295 12.41 17.44 21.84
N PRO A 296 11.83 18.66 21.83
CA PRO A 296 11.59 19.40 20.61
C PRO A 296 12.87 19.76 19.85
N GLU A 297 14.04 19.81 20.51
CA GLU A 297 15.31 20.07 19.82
C GLU A 297 15.68 18.94 18.85
N LEU A 298 15.17 17.72 19.10
CA LEU A 298 15.36 16.56 18.25
C LEU A 298 14.35 16.44 17.11
N HIS A 299 13.35 17.32 17.03
CA HIS A 299 12.31 17.30 16.00
C HIS A 299 12.40 18.48 15.05
N PHE A 300 11.80 18.36 13.87
CA PHE A 300 11.71 19.44 12.91
C PHE A 300 10.51 20.37 13.20
N ASP A 301 10.66 21.64 12.84
CA ASP A 301 9.63 22.66 13.05
C ASP A 301 8.87 23.02 11.76
N ASP A 302 9.42 22.68 10.58
CA ASP A 302 8.86 23.03 9.29
C ASP A 302 9.17 21.99 8.19
N GLY A 303 8.27 21.90 7.21
CA GLY A 303 8.35 20.94 6.10
C GLY A 303 9.54 21.15 5.16
N GLU A 304 9.91 22.40 4.92
CA GLU A 304 10.99 22.74 3.97
C GLU A 304 12.34 22.27 4.52
N THR A 305 12.58 22.40 5.83
CA THR A 305 13.79 21.87 6.48
C THR A 305 13.83 20.33 6.42
N ILE A 306 12.70 19.64 6.58
CA ILE A 306 12.61 18.17 6.45
C ILE A 306 12.98 17.76 5.01
N ARG A 307 12.41 18.45 4.01
CA ARG A 307 12.69 18.20 2.59
C ARG A 307 14.17 18.39 2.27
N GLN A 308 14.77 19.51 2.71
CA GLN A 308 16.20 19.79 2.49
C GLN A 308 17.11 18.76 3.17
N ALA A 309 16.80 18.35 4.41
CA ALA A 309 17.57 17.33 5.12
C ALA A 309 17.50 15.97 4.40
N SER A 310 16.32 15.62 3.90
CA SER A 310 16.11 14.39 3.12
C SER A 310 16.83 14.42 1.77
N GLU A 311 16.80 15.55 1.05
CA GLU A 311 17.57 15.75 -0.18
C GLU A 311 19.07 15.63 0.07
N ALA A 312 19.57 16.17 1.18
CA ALA A 312 20.97 16.04 1.57
C ALA A 312 21.33 14.58 1.86
N ALA A 313 20.48 13.84 2.59
CA ALA A 313 20.67 12.41 2.84
C ALA A 313 20.69 11.61 1.53
N MET A 314 19.72 11.83 0.64
CA MET A 314 19.67 11.21 -0.69
C MET A 314 20.90 11.53 -1.52
N GLY A 315 21.42 12.77 -1.45
CA GLY A 315 22.66 13.16 -2.10
C GLY A 315 23.88 12.38 -1.59
N LYS A 316 23.99 12.16 -0.27
CA LYS A 316 25.06 11.32 0.33
C LYS A 316 24.95 9.88 -0.16
N ALA A 317 23.75 9.30 -0.12
CA ALA A 317 23.52 7.92 -0.55
C ALA A 317 23.84 7.73 -2.04
N LYS A 318 23.38 8.64 -2.89
CA LYS A 318 23.66 8.63 -4.34
C LYS A 318 25.15 8.77 -4.65
N ALA A 319 25.89 9.54 -3.87
CA ALA A 319 27.34 9.66 -4.02
C ALA A 319 28.07 8.36 -3.62
N ALA A 320 27.59 7.66 -2.59
CA ALA A 320 28.20 6.44 -2.08
C ALA A 320 27.76 5.15 -2.83
N MET A 321 26.59 5.13 -3.49
CA MET A 321 26.00 3.90 -4.00
C MET A 321 26.90 3.13 -4.98
N GLY A 322 27.73 3.84 -5.77
CA GLY A 322 28.66 3.22 -6.72
C GLY A 322 29.75 2.37 -6.05
N ASP A 323 30.06 2.63 -4.77
CA ASP A 323 31.05 1.88 -4.01
C ASP A 323 30.46 0.57 -3.42
N TRP A 324 29.14 0.47 -3.30
CA TRP A 324 28.45 -0.66 -2.66
C TRP A 324 27.70 -1.56 -3.65
N PHE A 325 27.23 -1.02 -4.78
CA PHE A 325 26.35 -1.72 -5.72
C PHE A 325 26.92 -1.79 -7.13
N GLY A 326 27.03 -3.01 -7.67
CA GLY A 326 27.52 -3.26 -9.03
C GLY A 326 26.50 -3.01 -10.15
N ARG A 327 25.23 -2.79 -9.81
CA ARG A 327 24.15 -2.44 -10.75
C ARG A 327 23.32 -1.33 -10.16
N LEU A 328 23.24 -0.21 -10.87
CA LEU A 328 22.56 1.01 -10.42
C LEU A 328 21.26 1.22 -11.20
N PRO A 329 20.23 1.83 -10.57
CA PRO A 329 18.99 2.18 -11.26
C PRO A 329 19.25 3.19 -12.37
N ARG A 330 18.44 3.12 -13.45
CA ARG A 330 18.48 4.13 -14.53
C ARG A 330 17.62 5.34 -14.21
N ALA A 331 16.48 5.11 -13.57
CA ALA A 331 15.59 6.18 -13.13
C ALA A 331 16.25 6.92 -11.96
N ASP A 332 15.99 8.22 -11.83
CA ASP A 332 16.36 8.98 -10.65
C ASP A 332 15.31 8.82 -9.55
N CYS A 333 15.65 9.24 -8.32
CA CYS A 333 14.72 9.35 -7.20
C CYS A 333 14.63 10.79 -6.72
N LEU A 334 13.45 11.39 -6.88
CA LEU A 334 13.15 12.72 -6.38
C LEU A 334 12.69 12.67 -4.93
N VAL A 335 12.83 13.79 -4.22
CA VAL A 335 12.21 14.01 -2.91
C VAL A 335 11.08 15.02 -3.08
N LYS A 336 9.89 14.72 -2.59
CA LYS A 336 8.72 15.61 -2.66
C LYS A 336 7.94 15.64 -1.37
N GLU A 337 7.35 16.79 -1.07
CA GLU A 337 6.42 16.92 0.05
C GLU A 337 5.01 16.46 -0.33
N THR A 338 4.26 16.01 0.67
CA THR A 338 2.84 15.70 0.57
C THR A 338 2.11 16.09 1.85
N PRO A 339 0.87 16.60 1.79
CA PRO A 339 0.05 16.83 2.98
C PRO A 339 -0.76 15.59 3.40
N THR A 340 -0.67 14.48 2.69
CA THR A 340 -1.49 13.27 2.88
C THR A 340 -0.68 11.99 2.79
N GLY A 341 -1.19 10.93 3.41
CA GLY A 341 -0.57 9.60 3.42
C GLY A 341 0.23 9.31 4.70
N PRO A 342 1.01 8.21 4.72
CA PRO A 342 1.91 7.88 5.83
C PRO A 342 3.00 8.93 6.01
N LEU A 343 3.83 8.82 7.07
CA LEU A 343 4.91 9.76 7.35
C LEU A 343 5.85 9.91 6.14
N ALA A 344 6.15 8.80 5.48
CA ALA A 344 6.97 8.72 4.30
C ALA A 344 6.48 7.56 3.41
N PHE A 345 6.69 7.67 2.09
CA PHE A 345 6.48 6.55 1.17
C PHE A 345 7.20 6.74 -0.17
N TYR A 346 7.57 5.62 -0.78
CA TYR A 346 8.13 5.58 -2.12
C TYR A 346 7.08 5.32 -3.21
N GLN A 347 7.11 6.16 -4.24
CA GLN A 347 6.43 5.94 -5.50
C GLN A 347 7.42 5.41 -6.55
N ARG A 348 7.12 4.25 -7.11
CA ARG A 348 7.92 3.63 -8.19
C ARG A 348 7.90 4.47 -9.48
N PRO A 349 9.00 4.45 -10.26
CA PRO A 349 9.03 5.07 -11.58
C PRO A 349 8.02 4.39 -12.52
N ALA A 350 7.57 5.12 -13.54
CA ALA A 350 6.82 4.52 -14.63
C ALA A 350 7.74 3.63 -15.48
N SER A 351 7.22 2.51 -15.97
CA SER A 351 8.04 1.52 -16.70
C SER A 351 8.55 2.05 -18.05
N ASP A 352 7.83 3.01 -18.62
CA ASP A 352 8.17 3.70 -19.88
C ASP A 352 9.16 4.86 -19.69
N GLY A 353 9.55 5.18 -18.45
CA GLY A 353 10.45 6.28 -18.12
C GLY A 353 9.82 7.67 -18.10
N SER A 354 8.50 7.78 -18.28
CA SER A 354 7.78 9.07 -18.26
C SER A 354 7.79 9.75 -16.89
N ARG A 355 7.95 8.98 -15.80
CA ARG A 355 8.00 9.45 -14.42
C ARG A 355 9.15 8.80 -13.62
N PRO A 356 9.98 9.57 -12.90
CA PRO A 356 11.03 9.02 -12.03
C PRO A 356 10.45 8.38 -10.76
N GLY A 357 11.31 7.71 -9.99
CA GLY A 357 10.95 7.33 -8.62
C GLY A 357 10.80 8.58 -7.76
N THR A 358 9.92 8.56 -6.77
CA THR A 358 9.74 9.68 -5.85
C THR A 358 9.60 9.19 -4.42
N PHE A 359 10.48 9.64 -3.54
CA PHE A 359 10.33 9.56 -2.10
C PHE A 359 9.46 10.75 -1.64
N TYR A 360 8.27 10.45 -1.14
CA TYR A 360 7.34 11.43 -0.56
C TYR A 360 7.51 11.54 0.94
N ILE A 361 7.51 12.79 1.43
CA ILE A 361 7.63 13.16 2.84
C ILE A 361 6.34 13.87 3.25
N ASN A 362 5.67 13.36 4.27
CA ASN A 362 4.50 14.01 4.80
C ASN A 362 4.88 15.17 5.71
N THR A 363 4.55 16.39 5.29
CA THR A 363 4.89 17.64 6.00
C THR A 363 3.67 18.30 6.66
N ALA A 364 2.54 17.59 6.77
CA ALA A 364 1.33 18.10 7.41
C ALA A 364 1.51 18.37 8.92
N ASP A 365 2.38 17.60 9.57
CA ASP A 365 2.82 17.82 10.94
C ASP A 365 4.34 17.60 11.03
N PRO A 366 5.14 18.67 10.84
CA PRO A 366 6.60 18.59 10.86
C PRO A 366 7.17 18.06 12.18
N THR A 367 6.45 18.29 13.30
CA THR A 367 6.93 17.91 14.64
C THR A 367 6.95 16.41 14.89
N ARG A 368 6.35 15.62 13.98
CA ARG A 368 6.41 14.16 14.00
C ARG A 368 7.73 13.59 13.47
N TRP A 369 8.54 14.42 12.81
CA TRP A 369 9.80 13.99 12.24
C TRP A 369 10.95 14.22 13.21
N GLY A 370 11.61 13.13 13.58
CA GLY A 370 12.88 13.20 14.30
C GLY A 370 14.03 13.56 13.35
N LYS A 371 14.89 14.51 13.75
CA LYS A 371 16.15 14.81 13.07
C LYS A 371 17.08 13.60 13.03
N PHE A 372 17.01 12.73 14.04
CA PHE A 372 17.84 11.54 14.18
C PHE A 372 17.42 10.38 13.25
N GLU A 373 16.19 10.38 12.73
CA GLU A 373 15.67 9.32 11.84
C GLU A 373 15.71 9.70 10.35
N ILE A 374 15.99 10.97 10.02
CA ILE A 374 15.87 11.48 8.65
C ILE A 374 16.74 10.72 7.64
N GLU A 375 17.96 10.38 8.02
CA GLU A 375 18.86 9.61 7.15
C GLU A 375 18.37 8.18 6.99
N ALA A 376 18.00 7.50 8.08
CA ALA A 376 17.48 6.13 8.04
C ALA A 376 16.20 6.03 7.18
N MET A 377 15.27 6.99 7.32
CA MET A 377 14.05 7.05 6.53
C MET A 377 14.34 7.35 5.06
N SER A 378 15.22 8.31 4.77
CA SER A 378 15.62 8.63 3.39
C SER A 378 16.29 7.44 2.70
N TYR A 379 17.10 6.68 3.44
CA TYR A 379 17.75 5.49 2.90
C TYR A 379 16.78 4.33 2.71
N HIS A 380 15.78 4.20 3.59
CA HIS A 380 14.72 3.19 3.48
C HIS A 380 13.83 3.43 2.25
N GLU A 381 13.34 4.67 2.08
CA GLU A 381 12.38 5.02 1.02
C GLU A 381 13.06 5.34 -0.32
N GLY A 382 14.31 5.78 -0.28
CA GLY A 382 15.08 6.16 -1.45
C GLY A 382 16.24 5.22 -1.68
N ILE A 383 17.47 5.75 -1.63
CA ILE A 383 18.69 5.01 -1.93
C ILE A 383 19.37 4.63 -0.61
N PRO A 384 19.68 3.35 -0.33
CA PRO A 384 19.63 2.19 -1.24
C PRO A 384 18.40 1.28 -1.06
N GLY A 385 17.34 1.74 -0.40
CA GLY A 385 16.17 0.95 -0.03
C GLY A 385 15.20 0.69 -1.18
N HIS A 386 14.05 1.37 -1.18
CA HIS A 386 12.97 1.08 -2.13
C HIS A 386 13.25 1.46 -3.59
N HIS A 387 14.08 2.48 -3.84
CA HIS A 387 14.43 2.94 -5.19
C HIS A 387 15.45 2.03 -5.90
#